data_AF-A0A971F2J7-F1
#
_entry.id   AF-A0A971F2J7-F1
#
_cell.length_a   1.000
_cell.length_b   1.000
_cell.length_c   1.000
_cell.angle_alpha   90.00
_cell.angle_beta   90.00
_cell.angle_gamma   90.00
#
_symmetry.space_group_name_H-M   'P 1'
#
loop_
_entity.id
_entity.type
_entity.pdbx_description
1 polymer ?
#
loop_
_entity_poly.entity_id
_entity_poly.type
_entity_poly.pdbx_seq_one_letter_code
_entity_poly.pdbx_strand_id
1 'polypeptide(L)' 'MNDNQAIFDKINDLLEGIGLSQEINDTESLEEFIDNEENQQYEEYDEIENLYYTMMNLSLFEDDKTRDEMTQ' A
#
# COMPACT_ATOMS: atom_id res chain seq x y z
N MET A 1 -16.71 0.63 0.26
CA MET A 1 -15.54 0.55 -0.64
C MET A 1 -14.44 -0.08 0.20
N ASN A 2 -13.69 -1.03 -0.34
CA ASN A 2 -12.62 -1.67 0.42
C ASN A 2 -11.48 -0.66 0.54
N ASP A 3 -11.09 -0.29 1.75
CA ASP A 3 -10.09 0.77 1.98
C ASP A 3 -8.75 0.42 1.31
N ASN A 4 -8.43 -0.88 1.20
CA ASN A 4 -7.25 -1.36 0.45
C ASN A 4 -7.34 -1.11 -1.05
N GLN A 5 -8.54 -1.26 -1.65
CA GLN A 5 -8.72 -1.02 -3.09
C GLN A 5 -8.46 0.45 -3.43
N ALA A 6 -8.95 1.37 -2.59
CA ALA A 6 -8.73 2.80 -2.79
C ALA A 6 -7.24 3.17 -2.69
N ILE A 7 -6.47 2.44 -1.88
CA ILE A 7 -5.02 2.63 -1.77
C ILE A 7 -4.31 2.10 -3.02
N PHE A 8 -4.67 0.91 -3.52
CA PHE A 8 -4.11 0.39 -4.77
C PHE A 8 -4.41 1.30 -5.96
N ASP A 9 -5.64 1.81 -6.08
CA ASP A 9 -6.01 2.75 -7.13
C ASP A 9 -5.11 4.01 -7.07
N LYS A 10 -4.87 4.55 -5.87
CA LYS A 10 -3.98 5.71 -5.68
C LYS A 10 -2.52 5.41 -6.01
N ILE A 11 -2.02 4.22 -5.68
CA ILE A 11 -0.66 3.80 -6.01
C ILE A 11 -0.51 3.71 -7.53
N ASN A 12 -1.47 3.11 -8.23
CA ASN A 12 -1.43 3.02 -9.69
C ASN A 12 -1.46 4.39 -10.36
N ASP A 13 -2.22 5.35 -9.85
CA ASP A 13 -2.21 6.73 -10.34
C ASP A 13 -0.80 7.37 -10.20
N LEU A 14 -0.11 7.12 -9.09
CA LEU A 14 1.26 7.61 -8.86
C LEU A 14 2.26 6.96 -9.81
N LEU A 15 2.13 5.64 -10.04
CA LEU A 15 2.96 4.89 -10.98
C LEU A 15 2.79 5.39 -12.42
N GLU A 16 1.55 5.67 -12.84
CA GLU A 16 1.28 6.26 -14.14
C GLU A 16 1.90 7.66 -14.27
N GLY A 17 1.86 8.46 -13.19
CA GLY A 17 2.48 9.78 -13.11
C GLY A 17 3.99 9.78 -13.39
N ILE A 18 4.70 8.73 -12.95
CA ILE A 18 6.14 8.54 -13.20
C ILE A 18 6.46 7.77 -14.48
N GLY A 19 5.43 7.38 -15.24
CA GLY A 19 5.57 6.66 -16.51
C GLY A 19 5.83 5.17 -16.36
N LEU A 20 5.58 4.59 -15.19
CA LEU A 20 5.59 3.15 -15.00
C LEU A 20 4.20 2.58 -15.34
N SER A 21 4.15 1.71 -16.35
CA SER A 21 2.91 1.07 -16.80
C SER A 21 2.58 -0.22 -16.05
N GLN A 22 3.19 -0.45 -14.90
CA GLN A 22 2.91 -1.62 -14.07
C GLN A 22 1.65 -1.35 -13.25
N GLU A 23 0.80 -2.37 -13.12
CA GLU A 23 -0.40 -2.30 -12.30
C GLU A 23 -0.16 -3.13 -11.04
N ILE A 24 -0.27 -2.50 -9.88
CA ILE A 24 -0.15 -3.12 -8.56
C ILE A 24 -1.57 -3.33 -8.02
N ASN A 25 -1.93 -4.60 -7.77
CA ASN A 25 -3.25 -4.98 -7.23
C ASN A 25 -3.18 -5.88 -6.00
N ASP A 26 -1.98 -6.15 -5.50
CA ASP A 26 -1.70 -6.99 -4.36
C ASP A 26 -0.48 -6.46 -3.58
N THR A 27 -0.33 -6.90 -2.34
CA THR A 27 0.74 -6.44 -1.44
C THR A 27 2.13 -6.96 -1.82
N GLU A 28 2.22 -8.12 -2.48
CA GLU A 28 3.50 -8.72 -2.87
C GLU A 28 4.13 -7.91 -4.02
N SER A 29 3.34 -7.57 -5.04
CA SER A 29 3.74 -6.66 -6.12
C SER A 29 4.14 -5.28 -5.60
N LEU A 30 3.46 -4.79 -4.56
CA LEU A 30 3.80 -3.52 -3.90
C LEU A 30 5.10 -3.60 -3.11
N GLU A 31 5.31 -4.69 -2.36
CA GLU A 31 6.55 -4.94 -1.62
C GLU A 31 7.74 -5.06 -2.57
N GLU A 32 7.60 -5.75 -3.71
CA GLU A 32 8.64 -5.79 -4.75
C GLU A 32 8.98 -4.39 -5.31
N PHE A 33 7.98 -3.50 -5.43
CA PHE A 33 8.21 -2.13 -5.85
C PHE A 33 9.00 -1.33 -4.80
N ILE A 34 8.67 -1.49 -3.52
CA ILE A 34 9.32 -0.80 -2.39
C ILE A 34 10.75 -1.34 -2.17
N ASP A 35 10.95 -2.65 -2.25
CA ASP A 35 12.26 -3.27 -2.04
C ASP A 35 13.27 -2.97 -3.16
N ASN A 36 12.81 -2.46 -4.30
CA ASN A 36 13.68 -2.08 -5.40
C ASN A 36 14.30 -0.68 -5.17
N GLU A 37 15.60 -0.66 -4.82
CA GLU A 37 16.39 0.57 -4.63
C GLU A 37 16.37 1.51 -5.85
N GLU A 38 16.20 0.99 -7.08
CA GLU A 38 16.11 1.84 -8.27
C GLU A 38 14.84 2.70 -8.28
N ASN A 39 13.77 2.27 -7.62
CA ASN A 39 12.52 3.02 -7.53
C ASN A 39 12.60 4.19 -6.53
N GLN A 40 13.56 4.17 -5.61
CA GLN A 40 13.78 5.26 -4.63
C GLN A 40 14.21 6.58 -5.28
N GLN A 41 14.52 6.58 -6.58
CA GLN A 41 14.84 7.80 -7.32
C GLN A 41 13.59 8.64 -7.68
N TYR A 42 12.40 8.06 -7.64
CA TYR A 42 11.15 8.74 -7.99
C TYR A 42 10.67 9.61 -6.82
N GLU A 43 10.17 10.82 -7.11
CA GLU A 43 9.66 11.75 -6.09
C GLU A 43 8.43 11.16 -5.39
N GLU A 44 7.64 10.38 -6.13
CA GLU A 44 6.42 9.72 -5.71
C GLU A 44 6.69 8.47 -4.86
N TYR A 45 7.94 7.98 -4.80
CA TYR A 45 8.30 6.78 -4.03
C TYR A 45 7.94 6.91 -2.55
N ASP A 46 8.27 8.05 -1.93
CA ASP A 46 7.98 8.30 -0.51
C ASP A 46 6.47 8.22 -0.22
N GLU A 47 5.63 8.65 -1.16
CA GLU A 47 4.18 8.57 -1.02
C GLU A 47 3.68 7.12 -1.18
N ILE A 48 4.21 6.38 -2.16
CA ILE A 48 3.87 4.97 -2.39
C ILE A 48 4.28 4.13 -1.17
N GLU A 49 5.46 4.38 -0.58
CA GLU A 49 5.93 3.70 0.64
C GLU A 49 4.99 3.96 1.83
N ASN A 50 4.59 5.22 2.04
CA ASN A 50 3.66 5.57 3.11
C ASN A 50 2.29 4.90 2.94
N LEU A 51 1.82 4.74 1.69
CA LEU A 51 0.59 4.03 1.38
C LEU A 51 0.69 2.52 1.68
N TYR A 52 1.83 1.90 1.36
CA TYR A 52 2.11 0.50 1.74
C TYR A 52 2.05 0.30 3.27
N TYR A 53 2.74 1.13 4.04
CA TYR A 53 2.69 1.05 5.50
C TYR A 53 1.28 1.33 6.05
N THR A 54 0.53 2.23 5.42
CA THR A 54 -0.86 2.50 5.80
C THR A 54 -1.73 1.25 5.61
N MET A 55 -1.59 0.53 4.50
CA MET A 55 -2.29 -0.74 4.27
C MET A 55 -1.92 -1.80 5.30
N MET A 56 -0.63 -1.98 5.57
CA MET A 56 -0.17 -2.93 6.59
C MET A 56 -0.77 -2.59 7.96
N ASN A 57 -0.76 -1.31 8.32
CA ASN A 57 -1.28 -0.84 9.59
C ASN A 57 -2.80 -1.03 9.69
N LEU A 58 -3.55 -0.76 8.61
CA LEU A 58 -4.99 -1.04 8.53
C LEU A 58 -5.28 -2.53 8.70
N SER A 59 -4.53 -3.40 8.03
CA SER A 59 -4.66 -4.85 8.18
C SER A 59 -4.36 -5.32 9.61
N LEU A 60 -3.41 -4.69 10.30
CA LEU A 60 -3.10 -4.99 11.70
C LEU A 60 -4.22 -4.53 12.65
N PHE A 61 -4.84 -3.38 12.39
CA PHE A 61 -5.94 -2.85 13.20
C PHE A 61 -7.28 -3.57 12.97
N GLU A 62 -7.50 -4.15 11.80
CA GLU A 62 -8.66 -5.02 11.56
C GLU A 62 -8.57 -6.31 12.40
N ASP A 63 -7.35 -6.83 12.61
CA ASP A 63 -7.12 -8.02 13.46
C ASP A 63 -7.32 -7.70 14.95
N ASP A 64 -6.87 -6.52 15.42
CA ASP A 64 -6.94 -6.14 16.85
C ASP A 64 -8.38 -5.85 17.33
N LYS A 65 -9.28 -5.39 16.44
CA LYS A 65 -10.70 -5.16 16.78
C LYS A 65 -11.45 -6.42 17.20
N THR A 66 -10.98 -7.61 16.79
CA THR A 66 -11.60 -8.87 17.22
C THR A 66 -11.25 -9.27 18.65
N ARG A 67 -10.23 -8.65 19.26
CA ARG A 67 -9.73 -9.03 20.58
C ARG A 67 -10.38 -8.29 21.75
N ASP A 68 -10.95 -7.10 21.51
CA ASP A 68 -11.64 -6.31 22.54
C ASP A 68 -13.09 -6.78 22.78
N GLU A 69 -13.70 -7.53 21.85
CA GLU A 69 -15.08 -8.04 22.00
C GLU A 69 -15.18 -9.36 22.79
N MET A 70 -14.06 -10.01 23.12
CA MET A 70 -14.06 -11.28 23.89
C MET A 70 -13.91 -11.11 25.41
N THR A 71 -13.91 -9.86 25.92
CA THR A 71 -13.69 -9.58 27.36
C THR A 71 -14.88 -8.90 28.05
N GLN A 72 -16.10 -9.07 27.54
CA GLN A 72 -17.35 -8.67 28.24
C GLN A 72 -18.11 -9.86 28.82
#